data_AF-A0A1Y4VWC9-F1
#
_entry.id   AF-A0A1Y4VWC9-F1
#
_cell.length_a   1.000
_cell.length_b   1.000
_cell.length_c   1.000
_cell.angle_alpha   90.00
_cell.angle_beta   90.00
_cell.angle_gamma   90.00
#
_symmetry.space_group_name_H-M   'P 1'
#
loop_
_entity.id
_entity.type
_entity.pdbx_description
1 polymer ?
#
loop_
_entity_poly.entity_id
_entity_poly.type
_entity_poly.pdbx_seq_one_letter_code
_entity_poly.pdbx_strand_id
1 'polypeptide(L)'
;MKKDDSYIDDKELVTAYKYGDTLEMSTAVGSEPSVVKYDADHMVNKDTGEIIEIDHCDDRSDPRLRKSLKASFKRLKRLIGANFTNIGPRSGLWVTLTYAQPDGKPMTDQNRLYQDFRKFIQKLKRYIKPRELVYIVAMEPQASGSFHAHILMKCLDKKTFYLKNSDVAEMWGQGFVNVRRIKKADNVSAYLMAYLTDIDVKNVSGDIKRQDGKKPKSIIKGGRIGFYPLHFNLYRASKNCRQPEKLKSSRKKVKKKFGIENAEPTYARKFEIDTDQPFEVKVEYYDVKKVKLKSAISKIKKMSDQNNLTSS
;
A
#
# COMPACT_ATOMS: atom_id res chain seq x y z
N MET A 1 1.04 -35.95 -5.65
CA MET A 1 0.44 -34.83 -4.88
C MET A 1 -0.12 -33.84 -5.90
N LYS A 2 -1.45 -33.64 -5.98
CA LYS A 2 -2.02 -32.64 -6.91
C LYS A 2 -1.49 -31.27 -6.49
N LYS A 3 -0.74 -30.59 -7.36
CA LYS A 3 -0.37 -29.18 -7.14
C LYS A 3 -1.66 -28.40 -6.98
N ASP A 4 -1.72 -27.55 -5.96
CA ASP A 4 -2.81 -26.57 -5.82
C ASP A 4 -2.88 -25.77 -7.12
N ASP A 5 -4.05 -25.80 -7.77
CA ASP A 5 -4.28 -25.19 -9.08
C ASP A 5 -4.12 -23.65 -9.04
N SER A 6 -4.09 -23.05 -7.84
CA SER A 6 -3.76 -21.64 -7.67
C SER A 6 -2.28 -21.29 -7.85
N TYR A 7 -1.40 -22.29 -7.98
CA TYR A 7 0.04 -22.08 -8.08
C TYR A 7 0.45 -21.81 -9.53
N ILE A 8 1.47 -20.96 -9.67
CA ILE A 8 2.03 -20.56 -10.96
C ILE A 8 3.03 -21.63 -11.41
N ASP A 9 3.04 -21.95 -12.71
CA ASP A 9 4.04 -22.89 -13.24
C ASP A 9 5.46 -22.29 -13.23
N ASP A 10 6.48 -23.12 -13.07
CA ASP A 10 7.87 -22.66 -12.98
C ASP A 10 8.39 -21.98 -14.26
N LYS A 11 7.89 -22.39 -15.43
CA LYS A 11 8.26 -21.81 -16.72
C LYS A 11 7.44 -20.58 -17.06
N GLU A 12 6.28 -20.41 -16.42
CA GLU A 12 5.34 -19.33 -16.71
C GLU A 12 5.97 -17.95 -16.44
N LEU A 13 5.69 -17.01 -17.34
CA LEU A 13 6.18 -15.64 -17.25
C LEU A 13 5.37 -14.89 -16.19
N VAL A 14 6.06 -14.15 -15.32
CA VAL A 14 5.43 -13.37 -14.27
C VAL A 14 5.95 -11.95 -14.23
N THR A 15 5.09 -11.03 -13.78
CA THR A 15 5.53 -9.74 -13.22
C THR A 15 5.70 -9.90 -11.72
N ALA A 16 6.91 -9.68 -11.23
CA ALA A 16 7.23 -9.77 -9.81
C ALA A 16 7.53 -8.39 -9.20
N TYR A 17 7.11 -8.22 -7.95
CA TYR A 17 7.40 -7.05 -7.12
C TYR A 17 8.03 -7.49 -5.80
N LYS A 18 9.23 -6.99 -5.50
CA LYS A 18 9.90 -7.16 -4.21
C LYS A 18 9.81 -5.87 -3.39
N TYR A 19 9.24 -5.97 -2.20
CA TYR A 19 9.08 -4.86 -1.25
C TYR A 19 9.08 -5.40 0.19
N GLY A 20 9.79 -4.72 1.09
CA GLY A 20 9.95 -5.19 2.47
C GLY A 20 10.43 -6.64 2.52
N ASP A 21 9.72 -7.49 3.25
CA ASP A 21 9.95 -8.93 3.31
C ASP A 21 9.15 -9.72 2.25
N THR A 22 8.20 -9.07 1.57
CA THR A 22 7.31 -9.71 0.59
C THR A 22 7.94 -9.80 -0.80
N LEU A 23 7.72 -10.94 -1.46
CA LEU A 23 7.81 -11.08 -2.91
C LEU A 23 6.41 -11.43 -3.42
N GLU A 24 5.89 -10.62 -4.33
CA GLU A 24 4.61 -10.83 -5.00
C GLU A 24 4.86 -11.17 -6.46
N MET A 25 4.26 -12.25 -6.98
CA MET A 25 4.34 -12.65 -8.38
C MET A 25 2.94 -12.77 -8.97
N SER A 26 2.76 -12.37 -10.23
CA SER A 26 1.49 -12.48 -10.95
C SER A 26 1.71 -12.82 -12.41
N THR A 27 0.84 -13.68 -12.94
CA THR A 27 0.78 -14.08 -14.35
C THR A 27 0.16 -13.01 -15.24
N ALA A 28 -0.41 -11.95 -14.66
CA ALA A 28 -0.83 -10.75 -15.38
C ALA A 28 0.41 -9.95 -15.84
N VAL A 29 1.09 -10.47 -16.85
CA VAL A 29 2.22 -9.82 -17.51
C VAL A 29 1.65 -8.84 -18.53
N GLY A 30 1.33 -7.63 -18.05
CA GLY A 30 0.88 -6.57 -18.95
C GLY A 30 1.91 -6.31 -20.06
N SER A 31 1.43 -6.10 -21.27
CA SER A 31 2.19 -5.49 -22.37
C SER A 31 2.53 -4.03 -22.03
N GLU A 32 3.43 -3.43 -22.79
CA GLU A 32 3.51 -1.96 -22.75
C GLU A 32 2.19 -1.39 -23.28
N PRO A 33 1.60 -0.41 -22.60
CA PRO A 33 0.38 0.21 -23.10
C PRO A 33 0.72 0.97 -24.39
N SER A 34 0.00 0.63 -25.46
CA SER A 34 0.02 1.36 -26.73
C SER A 34 -0.50 2.78 -26.53
N VAL A 35 -1.51 2.97 -25.68
CA VAL A 35 -2.09 4.29 -25.39
C VAL A 35 -1.58 4.83 -24.04
N VAL A 36 -1.02 6.05 -24.03
CA VAL A 36 -0.50 6.72 -22.82
C VAL A 36 -1.10 8.10 -22.62
N LYS A 37 -1.23 8.52 -21.36
CA LYS A 37 -1.76 9.85 -21.01
C LYS A 37 -0.84 10.94 -21.57
N TYR A 38 -1.40 11.87 -22.34
CA TYR A 38 -0.69 13.02 -22.91
C TYR A 38 -0.85 14.26 -22.00
N ASP A 39 -2.08 14.64 -21.69
CA ASP A 39 -2.42 15.73 -20.78
C ASP A 39 -3.62 15.37 -19.90
N ALA A 40 -4.27 16.35 -19.26
CA ALA A 40 -5.41 16.11 -18.37
C ALA A 40 -6.58 15.39 -19.04
N ASP A 41 -6.83 15.70 -20.32
CA ASP A 41 -8.05 15.41 -21.07
C ASP A 41 -7.79 14.51 -22.29
N HIS A 42 -6.52 14.23 -22.61
CA HIS A 42 -6.15 13.44 -23.78
C HIS A 42 -5.15 12.32 -23.48
N MET A 43 -5.26 11.24 -24.25
CA MET A 43 -4.27 10.19 -24.40
C MET A 43 -3.71 10.19 -25.82
N VAL A 44 -2.53 9.60 -26.01
CA VAL A 44 -1.92 9.39 -27.32
C VAL A 44 -1.67 7.90 -27.53
N ASN A 45 -2.10 7.38 -28.68
CA ASN A 45 -1.70 6.06 -29.15
C ASN A 45 -0.27 6.16 -29.71
N LYS A 46 0.67 5.43 -29.11
CA LYS A 46 2.09 5.42 -29.49
C LYS A 46 2.34 4.81 -30.85
N ASP A 47 1.49 3.88 -31.28
CA ASP A 47 1.68 3.16 -32.53
C ASP A 47 1.17 4.00 -33.71
N THR A 48 0.08 4.76 -33.52
CA THR A 48 -0.56 5.56 -34.58
C THR A 48 -0.30 7.06 -34.48
N GLY A 49 0.12 7.57 -33.31
CA GLY A 49 0.20 9.00 -33.00
C GLY A 49 -1.14 9.67 -32.71
N GLU A 50 -2.25 8.93 -32.76
CA GLU A 50 -3.60 9.46 -32.61
C GLU A 50 -3.86 9.98 -31.18
N ILE A 51 -4.45 11.17 -31.09
CA ILE A 51 -4.88 11.77 -29.83
C ILE A 51 -6.33 11.35 -29.56
N ILE A 52 -6.57 10.73 -28.42
CA ILE A 52 -7.87 10.19 -27.98
C ILE A 52 -8.33 11.00 -26.76
N GLU A 53 -9.55 11.53 -26.80
CA GLU A 53 -10.15 12.22 -25.65
C GLU A 53 -10.44 11.24 -24.50
N ILE A 54 -10.15 11.67 -23.27
CA ILE A 54 -10.37 10.87 -22.07
C ILE A 54 -11.85 10.98 -21.69
N ASP A 55 -12.53 9.83 -21.71
CA ASP A 55 -13.84 9.70 -21.07
C ASP A 55 -13.68 9.80 -19.54
N HIS A 56 -13.98 10.99 -19.01
CA HIS A 56 -13.88 11.28 -17.60
C HIS A 56 -15.03 10.64 -16.82
N CYS A 57 -14.68 10.07 -15.67
CA CYS A 57 -15.65 9.44 -14.79
C CYS A 57 -16.32 10.51 -13.92
N ASP A 58 -17.53 10.92 -14.28
CA ASP A 58 -18.32 11.93 -13.55
C ASP A 58 -19.23 11.35 -12.47
N ASP A 59 -19.39 10.02 -12.42
CA ASP A 59 -20.19 9.33 -11.41
C ASP A 59 -19.32 8.53 -10.43
N ARG A 60 -19.58 8.71 -9.13
CA ARG A 60 -18.94 7.95 -8.05
C ARG A 60 -19.41 6.49 -7.99
N SER A 61 -20.59 6.20 -8.55
CA SER A 61 -21.13 4.84 -8.60
C SER A 61 -20.38 3.96 -9.61
N ASP A 62 -19.68 4.59 -10.55
CA ASP A 62 -19.00 3.93 -11.66
C ASP A 62 -18.00 2.85 -11.17
N PRO A 63 -18.12 1.60 -11.66
CA PRO A 63 -17.22 0.51 -11.30
C PRO A 63 -15.74 0.77 -11.68
N ARG A 64 -15.46 1.59 -12.69
CA ARG A 64 -14.10 2.00 -13.12
C ARG A 64 -13.37 2.74 -12.00
N LEU A 65 -14.06 3.60 -11.26
CA LEU A 65 -13.49 4.31 -10.11
C LEU A 65 -13.02 3.34 -9.03
N ARG A 66 -13.88 2.36 -8.67
CA ARG A 66 -13.54 1.33 -7.67
C ARG A 66 -12.33 0.49 -8.10
N LYS A 67 -12.25 0.11 -9.38
CA LYS A 67 -11.11 -0.64 -9.95
C LYS A 67 -9.82 0.19 -9.88
N SER A 68 -9.88 1.47 -10.25
CA SER A 68 -8.75 2.41 -10.18
C SER A 68 -8.25 2.61 -8.74
N LEU A 69 -9.17 2.82 -7.79
CA LEU A 69 -8.84 2.95 -6.37
C LEU A 69 -8.16 1.70 -5.81
N LYS A 70 -8.68 0.50 -6.11
CA LYS A 70 -8.04 -0.78 -5.73
C LYS A 70 -6.62 -0.89 -6.28
N ALA A 71 -6.39 -0.46 -7.52
CA ALA A 71 -5.05 -0.42 -8.10
C ALA A 71 -4.14 0.58 -7.37
N SER A 72 -4.64 1.76 -7.01
CA SER A 72 -3.94 2.76 -6.21
C SER A 72 -3.56 2.24 -4.82
N PHE A 73 -4.48 1.59 -4.10
CA PHE A 73 -4.20 0.94 -2.81
C PHE A 73 -3.13 -0.13 -2.94
N LYS A 74 -3.17 -0.94 -4.01
CA LYS A 74 -2.15 -1.96 -4.28
C LYS A 74 -0.76 -1.33 -4.46
N ARG A 75 -0.66 -0.24 -5.23
CA ARG A 75 0.60 0.50 -5.41
C ARG A 75 1.10 1.09 -4.09
N LEU A 76 0.20 1.73 -3.32
CA LEU A 76 0.51 2.29 -2.01
C LEU A 76 1.02 1.23 -1.04
N LYS A 77 0.36 0.07 -0.96
CA LYS A 77 0.79 -1.08 -0.12
C LYS A 77 2.24 -1.49 -0.42
N ARG A 78 2.59 -1.60 -1.70
CA ARG A 78 3.95 -1.95 -2.14
C ARG A 78 4.96 -0.86 -1.80
N LEU A 79 4.61 0.41 -2.00
CA LEU A 79 5.47 1.56 -1.69
C LEU A 79 5.75 1.66 -0.19
N ILE A 80 4.72 1.44 0.64
CA ILE A 80 4.88 1.38 2.11
C ILE A 80 5.77 0.21 2.48
N GLY A 81 5.54 -0.97 1.93
CA GLY A 81 6.39 -2.14 2.20
C GLY A 81 7.86 -1.91 1.83
N ALA A 82 8.12 -1.21 0.73
CA ALA A 82 9.48 -0.88 0.29
C ALA A 82 10.20 0.09 1.25
N ASN A 83 9.45 0.88 2.03
CA ASN A 83 10.01 1.95 2.86
C ASN A 83 9.86 1.74 4.36
N PHE A 84 8.85 1.02 4.84
CA PHE A 84 8.44 0.99 6.26
C PHE A 84 8.40 -0.40 6.91
N THR A 85 8.78 -1.49 6.22
CA THR A 85 8.80 -2.84 6.83
C THR A 85 10.03 -3.13 7.69
N ASN A 86 11.22 -2.67 7.30
CA ASN A 86 12.48 -2.94 8.00
C ASN A 86 13.20 -1.64 8.37
N ILE A 87 12.43 -0.68 8.88
CA ILE A 87 12.96 0.56 9.44
C ILE A 87 13.49 0.25 10.84
N GLY A 88 14.68 0.72 11.18
CA GLY A 88 15.33 0.40 12.44
C GLY A 88 14.45 0.70 13.67
N PRO A 89 14.83 0.19 14.85
CA PRO A 89 14.10 0.49 16.07
C PRO A 89 14.02 2.01 16.25
N ARG A 90 12.83 2.52 16.53
CA ARG A 90 12.58 3.95 16.81
C ARG A 90 12.91 4.91 15.65
N SER A 91 13.03 4.44 14.41
CA SER A 91 13.32 5.32 13.25
C SER A 91 12.06 5.77 12.48
N GLY A 92 10.91 5.16 12.74
CA GLY A 92 9.65 5.44 12.05
C GLY A 92 8.59 6.08 12.93
N LEU A 93 7.87 7.05 12.38
CA LEU A 93 6.72 7.69 12.99
C LEU A 93 5.48 7.52 12.11
N TRP A 94 4.34 7.35 12.78
CA TRP A 94 3.01 7.48 12.23
C TRP A 94 2.43 8.79 12.77
N VAL A 95 2.06 9.70 11.87
CA VAL A 95 1.47 10.99 12.23
C VAL A 95 0.08 11.07 11.62
N THR A 96 -0.92 11.36 12.45
CA THR A 96 -2.28 11.67 11.99
C THR A 96 -2.50 13.16 12.12
N LEU A 97 -2.96 13.81 11.04
CA LEU A 97 -3.40 15.20 11.03
C LEU A 97 -4.91 15.26 10.88
N THR A 98 -5.52 16.08 11.72
CA THR A 98 -6.97 16.28 11.80
C THR A 98 -7.28 17.77 11.76
N TYR A 99 -8.29 18.15 10.98
CA TYR A 99 -8.81 19.50 11.00
C TYR A 99 -9.65 19.75 12.25
N ALA A 100 -9.50 20.92 12.86
CA ALA A 100 -10.49 21.41 13.79
C ALA A 100 -11.79 21.74 13.04
N GLN A 101 -12.93 21.46 13.68
CA GLN A 101 -14.27 21.73 13.13
C GLN A 101 -15.04 22.60 14.12
N PRO A 102 -14.61 23.86 14.33
CA PRO A 102 -15.20 24.72 15.35
C PRO A 102 -16.68 25.03 15.07
N ASP A 103 -17.11 24.97 13.82
CA ASP A 103 -18.50 25.16 13.37
C ASP A 103 -19.28 23.84 13.24
N GLY A 104 -18.68 22.71 13.64
CA GLY A 104 -19.25 21.37 13.51
C GLY A 104 -19.36 20.86 12.07
N LYS A 105 -18.82 21.58 11.07
CA LYS A 105 -18.88 21.17 9.68
C LYS A 105 -17.63 20.39 9.28
N PRO A 106 -17.76 19.30 8.51
CA PRO A 106 -16.62 18.54 8.05
C PRO A 106 -15.80 19.33 7.02
N MET A 107 -14.48 19.27 7.15
CA MET A 107 -13.58 19.87 6.17
C MET A 107 -13.46 18.95 4.95
N THR A 108 -14.11 19.32 3.84
CA THR A 108 -14.25 18.51 2.61
C THR A 108 -13.64 19.17 1.37
N ASP A 109 -12.93 20.29 1.53
CA ASP A 109 -12.25 20.98 0.42
C ASP A 109 -10.88 20.32 0.11
N GLN A 110 -10.78 19.70 -1.07
CA GLN A 110 -9.58 18.99 -1.51
C GLN A 110 -8.40 19.94 -1.78
N ASN A 111 -8.67 21.14 -2.28
CA ASN A 111 -7.63 22.10 -2.63
C ASN A 111 -6.97 22.65 -1.37
N ARG A 112 -7.77 23.03 -0.38
CA ARG A 112 -7.26 23.45 0.93
C ARG A 112 -6.48 22.31 1.61
N LEU A 113 -6.98 21.06 1.57
CA LEU A 113 -6.24 19.89 2.09
C LEU A 113 -4.83 19.79 1.51
N TYR A 114 -4.70 19.88 0.19
CA TYR A 114 -3.40 19.76 -0.46
C TYR A 114 -2.47 20.95 -0.20
N GLN A 115 -3.01 22.17 -0.16
CA GLN A 115 -2.25 23.38 0.13
C GLN A 115 -1.73 23.39 1.58
N ASP A 116 -2.59 23.06 2.54
CA ASP A 116 -2.23 23.02 3.96
C ASP A 116 -1.19 21.93 4.23
N PHE A 117 -1.39 20.73 3.66
CA PHE A 117 -0.41 19.66 3.78
C PHE A 117 0.95 20.06 3.17
N ARG A 118 0.96 20.76 2.03
CA ARG A 118 2.19 21.27 1.43
C ARG A 118 2.90 22.24 2.37
N LYS A 119 2.19 23.21 2.96
CA LYS A 119 2.74 24.18 3.93
C LYS A 119 3.30 23.45 5.17
N PHE A 120 2.56 22.48 5.70
CA PHE A 120 2.99 21.66 6.83
C PHE A 120 4.30 20.91 6.55
N ILE A 121 4.39 20.18 5.43
CA ILE A 121 5.60 19.43 5.07
C ILE A 121 6.79 20.37 4.84
N GLN A 122 6.57 21.56 4.29
CA GLN A 122 7.64 22.56 4.15
C GLN A 122 8.17 23.03 5.51
N LYS A 123 7.29 23.34 6.46
CA LYS A 123 7.68 23.68 7.85
C LYS A 123 8.44 22.53 8.50
N LEU A 124 7.91 21.30 8.42
CA LEU A 124 8.53 20.11 8.99
C LEU A 124 9.92 19.83 8.40
N LYS A 125 10.08 19.95 7.08
CA LYS A 125 11.39 19.79 6.42
C LYS A 125 12.40 20.82 6.88
N ARG A 126 11.99 22.07 7.16
CA ARG A 126 12.88 23.10 7.72
C ARG A 126 13.27 22.75 9.16
N TYR A 127 12.29 22.34 9.98
CA TYR A 127 12.49 22.00 11.38
C TYR A 127 13.50 20.85 11.60
N ILE A 128 13.49 19.82 10.73
CA ILE A 128 14.37 18.66 10.91
C ILE A 128 15.76 18.80 10.25
N LYS A 129 16.07 19.93 9.59
CA LYS A 129 17.37 20.11 8.94
C LYS A 129 18.50 19.91 9.97
N PRO A 130 19.63 19.30 9.57
CA PRO A 130 20.03 18.96 8.19
C PRO A 130 19.52 17.58 7.69
N ARG A 131 18.63 16.90 8.42
CA ARG A 131 18.18 15.54 8.07
C ARG A 131 17.21 15.56 6.89
N GLU A 132 17.25 14.51 6.08
CA GLU A 132 16.31 14.34 4.98
C GLU A 132 15.06 13.54 5.38
N LEU A 133 13.88 14.14 5.20
CA LEU A 133 12.59 13.49 5.44
C LEU A 133 12.24 12.53 4.30
N VAL A 134 11.85 11.31 4.65
CA VAL A 134 11.13 10.38 3.78
C VAL A 134 9.72 10.21 4.33
N TYR A 135 8.70 10.42 3.51
CA TYR A 135 7.30 10.25 3.94
C TYR A 135 6.41 9.67 2.86
N ILE A 136 5.35 8.99 3.31
CA ILE A 136 4.18 8.62 2.51
C ILE A 136 2.97 9.12 3.28
N VAL A 137 2.13 9.93 2.65
CA VAL A 137 0.84 10.37 3.20
C VAL A 137 -0.28 9.72 2.44
N ALA A 138 -1.28 9.21 3.16
CA ALA A 138 -2.57 8.84 2.61
C ALA A 138 -3.62 9.80 3.14
N MET A 139 -4.38 10.39 2.24
CA MET A 139 -5.51 11.27 2.54
C MET A 139 -6.77 10.42 2.59
N GLU A 140 -7.56 10.57 3.65
CA GLU A 140 -8.71 9.70 3.93
C GLU A 140 -9.94 10.54 4.27
N PRO A 141 -11.12 10.25 3.68
CA PRO A 141 -12.39 10.72 4.21
C PRO A 141 -12.70 9.96 5.51
N GLN A 142 -12.68 10.66 6.64
CA GLN A 142 -13.09 10.10 7.92
C GLN A 142 -14.62 9.82 7.92
N ALA A 143 -15.11 9.05 8.88
CA ALA A 143 -16.54 8.74 9.01
C ALA A 143 -17.43 9.99 9.18
N SER A 144 -16.91 11.09 9.75
CA SER A 144 -17.58 12.39 9.80
C SER A 144 -17.67 13.10 8.44
N GLY A 145 -17.07 12.54 7.38
CA GLY A 145 -16.93 13.13 6.06
C GLY A 145 -15.70 14.02 5.90
N SER A 146 -15.08 14.46 7.00
CA SER A 146 -13.91 15.33 6.97
C SER A 146 -12.67 14.62 6.46
N PHE A 147 -11.83 15.34 5.72
CA PHE A 147 -10.54 14.82 5.32
C PHE A 147 -9.56 14.76 6.47
N HIS A 148 -8.83 13.66 6.51
CA HIS A 148 -7.72 13.36 7.41
C HIS A 148 -6.47 13.00 6.60
N ALA A 149 -5.30 13.17 7.22
CA ALA A 149 -4.04 12.73 6.64
C ALA A 149 -3.33 11.75 7.58
N HIS A 150 -3.06 10.54 7.10
CA HIS A 150 -2.20 9.57 7.77
C HIS A 150 -0.84 9.54 7.10
N ILE A 151 0.21 9.83 7.87
CA ILE A 151 1.56 10.02 7.36
C ILE A 151 2.49 9.01 8.01
N LEU A 152 3.13 8.19 7.20
CA LEU A 152 4.27 7.39 7.59
C LEU A 152 5.53 8.18 7.26
N MET A 153 6.41 8.38 8.24
CA MET A 153 7.63 9.17 8.03
C MET A 153 8.84 8.63 8.78
N LYS A 154 10.02 8.88 8.21
CA LYS A 154 11.33 8.54 8.76
C LYS A 154 12.37 9.51 8.22
N CYS A 155 13.56 9.51 8.81
CA CYS A 155 14.72 10.15 8.20
C CYS A 155 15.51 9.15 7.35
N LEU A 156 16.16 9.65 6.29
CA LEU A 156 16.94 8.80 5.37
C LEU A 156 18.17 8.17 6.06
N ASP A 157 18.73 8.84 7.07
CA ASP A 157 19.87 8.37 7.88
C ASP A 157 19.58 7.11 8.73
N LYS A 158 18.32 6.66 8.78
CA LYS A 158 17.83 5.51 9.56
C LYS A 158 18.11 5.59 11.07
N LYS A 159 18.51 6.75 11.59
CA LYS A 159 18.71 6.98 13.03
C LYS A 159 17.36 7.15 13.72
N THR A 160 17.39 7.16 15.05
CA THR A 160 16.20 7.46 15.86
C THR A 160 15.52 8.74 15.37
N PHE A 161 14.21 8.66 15.18
CA PHE A 161 13.40 9.79 14.78
C PHE A 161 12.31 10.01 15.82
N TYR A 162 12.24 11.25 16.29
CA TYR A 162 11.33 11.72 17.31
C TYR A 162 10.86 13.10 16.91
N LEU A 163 9.56 13.33 17.06
CA LEU A 163 8.93 14.63 16.92
C LEU A 163 8.00 14.77 18.11
N LYS A 164 8.14 15.87 18.86
CA LYS A 164 7.22 16.19 19.95
C LYS A 164 5.87 16.56 19.33
N ASN A 165 4.77 16.06 19.91
CA ASN A 165 3.44 16.28 19.35
C ASN A 165 3.11 17.79 19.26
N SER A 166 3.46 18.58 20.29
CA SER A 166 3.27 20.03 20.31
C SER A 166 3.87 20.73 19.09
N ASP A 167 5.10 20.38 18.74
CA ASP A 167 5.84 21.05 17.68
C ASP A 167 5.22 20.70 16.31
N VAL A 168 4.76 19.47 16.16
CA VAL A 168 4.03 19.04 14.95
C VAL A 168 2.66 19.70 14.88
N ALA A 169 1.97 19.87 16.01
CA ALA A 169 0.69 20.58 16.09
C ALA A 169 0.84 22.05 15.71
N GLU A 170 1.88 22.73 16.18
CA GLU A 170 2.21 24.11 15.81
C GLU A 170 2.52 24.23 14.31
N MET A 171 3.30 23.30 13.77
CA MET A 171 3.58 23.28 12.33
C MET A 171 2.33 23.01 11.49
N TRP A 172 1.43 22.13 11.98
CA TRP A 172 0.16 21.82 11.32
C TRP A 172 -0.78 23.02 11.33
N GLY A 173 -1.08 23.56 12.51
CA GLY A 173 -1.85 24.79 12.71
C GLY A 173 -3.31 24.75 12.26
N GLN A 174 -3.82 23.61 11.76
CA GLN A 174 -5.21 23.49 11.29
C GLN A 174 -6.10 22.66 12.23
N GLY A 175 -5.55 22.14 13.33
CA GLY A 175 -6.28 21.31 14.28
C GLY A 175 -5.37 20.37 15.05
N PHE A 176 -5.80 19.12 15.18
CA PHE A 176 -5.18 18.15 16.07
C PHE A 176 -4.13 17.29 15.37
N VAL A 177 -3.14 16.86 16.14
CA VAL A 177 -2.09 15.96 15.68
C VAL A 177 -1.96 14.77 16.63
N ASN A 178 -1.71 13.60 16.07
CA ASN A 178 -1.29 12.44 16.83
C ASN A 178 0.01 11.86 16.26
N VAL A 179 1.11 12.02 16.99
CA VAL A 179 2.40 11.41 16.65
C VAL A 179 2.57 10.10 17.43
N ARG A 180 2.74 8.99 16.73
CA ARG A 180 3.03 7.67 17.31
C ARG A 180 4.26 7.06 16.67
N ARG A 181 4.91 6.17 17.41
CA ARG A 181 6.03 5.39 16.88
C ARG A 181 5.52 4.16 16.15
N ILE A 182 6.09 3.88 14.98
CA ILE A 182 5.86 2.62 14.28
C ILE A 182 6.61 1.51 15.03
N LYS A 183 5.91 0.44 15.39
CA LYS A 183 6.50 -0.73 16.05
C LYS A 183 6.88 -1.79 15.01
N LYS A 184 7.90 -2.59 15.31
CA LYS A 184 8.39 -3.66 14.42
C LYS A 184 7.34 -4.75 14.14
N ALA A 185 6.42 -4.98 15.09
CA ALA A 185 5.33 -5.94 14.93
C ALA A 185 4.20 -5.41 14.04
N ASP A 186 4.18 -4.12 13.75
CA ASP A 186 3.09 -3.52 12.97
C ASP A 186 3.23 -3.97 11.52
N ASN A 187 2.21 -4.67 11.01
CA ASN A 187 2.01 -4.73 9.56
C ASN A 187 1.47 -3.37 9.10
N VAL A 188 2.35 -2.37 9.09
CA VAL A 188 2.02 -0.95 8.82
C VAL A 188 1.20 -0.81 7.54
N SER A 189 1.57 -1.55 6.50
CA SER A 189 0.83 -1.57 5.25
C SER A 189 -0.59 -2.09 5.44
N ALA A 190 -0.79 -3.23 6.09
CA ALA A 190 -2.14 -3.76 6.33
C ALA A 190 -2.98 -2.83 7.22
N TYR A 191 -2.36 -2.26 8.25
CA TYR A 191 -3.03 -1.35 9.17
C TYR A 191 -3.47 -0.06 8.46
N LEU A 192 -2.60 0.57 7.64
CA LEU A 192 -3.00 1.73 6.85
C LEU A 192 -4.05 1.37 5.81
N MET A 193 -3.94 0.20 5.15
CA MET A 193 -4.95 -0.21 4.18
C MET A 193 -6.32 -0.37 4.84
N ALA A 194 -6.40 -0.95 6.04
CA ALA A 194 -7.66 -1.07 6.77
C ALA A 194 -8.31 0.29 7.03
N TYR A 195 -7.54 1.31 7.44
CA TYR A 195 -8.05 2.68 7.57
C TYR A 195 -8.63 3.23 6.27
N LEU A 196 -7.88 3.05 5.18
CA LEU A 196 -8.26 3.63 3.90
C LEU A 196 -9.43 2.92 3.21
N THR A 197 -9.64 1.63 3.48
CA THR A 197 -10.65 0.82 2.77
C THR A 197 -11.86 0.47 3.62
N ASP A 198 -11.71 0.34 4.94
CA ASP A 198 -12.73 -0.24 5.79
C ASP A 198 -13.49 0.83 6.59
N ILE A 199 -14.74 0.53 6.90
CA ILE A 199 -15.61 1.38 7.73
C ILE A 199 -15.90 0.62 9.02
N ASP A 200 -15.68 1.28 10.14
CA ASP A 200 -16.21 0.83 11.43
C ASP A 200 -17.63 1.37 11.58
N VAL A 201 -18.60 0.46 11.64
CA VAL A 201 -20.04 0.74 11.74
C VAL A 201 -20.37 1.54 12.99
N LYS A 202 -19.56 1.47 14.05
CA LYS A 202 -19.75 2.27 15.27
C LYS A 202 -19.47 3.76 15.06
N ASN A 203 -18.70 4.12 14.03
CA ASN A 203 -18.29 5.49 13.76
C ASN A 203 -19.17 6.17 12.70
N VAL A 204 -20.18 5.48 12.17
CA VAL A 204 -21.12 6.02 11.17
C VAL A 204 -22.46 6.26 11.87
N SER A 205 -22.97 7.48 11.79
CA SER A 205 -24.33 7.81 12.22
C SER A 205 -25.34 7.29 11.20
N GLY A 206 -26.08 6.22 11.57
CA GLY A 206 -27.17 5.66 10.77
C GLY A 206 -27.43 4.19 11.11
N ASP A 207 -28.71 3.79 11.12
CA ASP A 207 -29.13 2.40 11.31
C ASP A 207 -28.71 1.55 10.10
N ILE A 208 -27.50 0.97 10.14
CA ILE A 208 -27.07 -0.02 9.17
C ILE A 208 -27.79 -1.34 9.49
N LYS A 209 -29.05 -1.49 9.05
CA LYS A 209 -29.78 -2.77 9.13
C LYS A 209 -29.33 -3.67 7.97
N ARG A 210 -28.97 -4.92 8.28
CA ARG A 210 -28.81 -5.95 7.24
C ARG A 210 -30.20 -6.37 6.76
N GLN A 211 -30.36 -6.55 5.45
CA GLN A 211 -31.60 -7.12 4.88
C GLN A 211 -31.95 -8.49 5.50
N ASP A 212 -30.94 -9.22 6.00
CA ASP A 212 -31.07 -10.58 6.51
C ASP A 212 -31.35 -10.68 8.03
N GLY A 213 -31.68 -9.57 8.71
CA GLY A 213 -31.99 -9.56 10.16
C GLY A 213 -30.83 -9.88 11.12
N LYS A 214 -29.64 -10.22 10.61
CA LYS A 214 -28.43 -10.49 11.43
C LYS A 214 -27.78 -9.20 11.91
N LYS A 215 -27.17 -9.22 13.11
CA LYS A 215 -26.36 -8.11 13.63
C LYS A 215 -25.30 -7.70 12.58
N PRO A 216 -25.15 -6.40 12.27
CA PRO A 216 -24.13 -5.94 11.34
C PRO A 216 -22.74 -6.32 11.86
N LYS A 217 -21.84 -6.73 10.96
CA LYS A 217 -20.42 -6.81 11.31
C LYS A 217 -19.96 -5.41 11.73
N SER A 218 -19.18 -5.32 12.81
CA SER A 218 -18.62 -4.04 13.27
C SER A 218 -17.75 -3.36 12.22
N ILE A 219 -17.16 -4.12 11.29
CA ILE A 219 -16.34 -3.61 10.20
C ILE A 219 -16.91 -4.03 8.85
N ILE A 220 -17.18 -3.05 7.99
CA ILE A 220 -17.53 -3.23 6.58
C ILE A 220 -16.25 -3.10 5.75
N LYS A 221 -15.71 -4.24 5.30
CA LYS A 221 -14.51 -4.27 4.47
C LYS A 221 -14.76 -3.60 3.12
N GLY A 222 -13.87 -2.69 2.72
CA GLY A 222 -13.98 -1.98 1.45
C GLY A 222 -15.11 -0.93 1.38
N GLY A 223 -15.86 -0.72 2.47
CA GLY A 223 -16.98 0.24 2.50
C GLY A 223 -16.53 1.68 2.26
N ARG A 224 -15.28 2.04 2.63
CA ARG A 224 -14.78 3.42 2.53
C ARG A 224 -14.50 3.85 1.10
N ILE A 225 -14.38 2.89 0.17
CA ILE A 225 -14.06 3.16 -1.23
C ILE A 225 -15.07 4.13 -1.87
N GLY A 226 -16.36 4.05 -1.49
CA GLY A 226 -17.41 4.94 -2.00
C GLY A 226 -17.38 6.37 -1.47
N PHE A 227 -16.60 6.66 -0.42
CA PHE A 227 -16.51 8.00 0.18
C PHE A 227 -15.40 8.85 -0.45
N TYR A 228 -14.52 8.26 -1.26
CA TYR A 228 -13.50 9.03 -1.96
C TYR A 228 -14.15 9.88 -3.06
N PRO A 229 -13.90 11.19 -3.09
CA PRO A 229 -14.45 12.03 -4.14
C PRO A 229 -13.75 11.76 -5.48
N LEU A 230 -14.38 12.24 -6.56
CA LEU A 230 -13.79 12.18 -7.89
C LEU A 230 -12.48 12.96 -7.94
N HIS A 231 -11.56 12.48 -8.79
CA HIS A 231 -10.22 13.04 -9.01
C HIS A 231 -9.37 13.19 -7.73
N PHE A 232 -9.71 12.45 -6.67
CA PHE A 232 -9.00 12.53 -5.39
C PHE A 232 -7.65 11.82 -5.44
N ASN A 233 -6.59 12.56 -5.14
CA ASN A 233 -5.26 11.98 -5.02
C ASN A 233 -5.07 11.36 -3.64
N LEU A 234 -5.46 10.08 -3.55
CA LEU A 234 -5.45 9.27 -2.35
C LEU A 234 -4.14 9.34 -1.54
N TYR A 235 -2.98 9.39 -2.21
CA TYR A 235 -1.72 9.38 -1.49
C TYR A 235 -0.62 10.15 -2.22
N ARG A 236 0.35 10.61 -1.44
CA ARG A 236 1.55 11.28 -1.94
C ARG A 236 2.77 10.73 -1.23
N ALA A 237 3.92 10.79 -1.88
CA ALA A 237 5.17 10.34 -1.29
C ALA A 237 6.28 11.34 -1.57
N SER A 238 7.27 11.41 -0.69
CA SER A 238 8.48 12.17 -0.96
C SER A 238 9.28 11.56 -2.11
N LYS A 239 10.01 12.40 -2.86
CA LYS A 239 10.79 11.97 -4.04
C LYS A 239 11.85 10.90 -3.72
N ASN A 240 12.39 10.93 -2.51
CA ASN A 240 13.40 10.00 -1.99
C ASN A 240 12.81 8.68 -1.42
N CYS A 241 11.52 8.41 -1.61
CA CYS A 241 10.94 7.10 -1.30
C CYS A 241 11.50 6.02 -2.23
N ARG A 242 11.95 4.91 -1.66
CA ARG A 242 12.40 3.74 -2.42
C ARG A 242 11.20 3.11 -3.14
N GLN A 243 11.30 2.92 -4.45
CA GLN A 243 10.28 2.19 -5.21
C GLN A 243 10.40 0.68 -4.97
N PRO A 244 9.29 -0.07 -5.03
CA PRO A 244 9.34 -1.53 -5.04
C PRO A 244 10.12 -2.02 -6.27
N GLU A 245 10.96 -3.03 -6.09
CA GLU A 245 11.73 -3.59 -7.21
C GLU A 245 10.78 -4.41 -8.09
N LYS A 246 10.65 -4.02 -9.36
CA LYS A 246 9.82 -4.68 -10.36
C LYS A 246 10.71 -5.44 -11.35
N LEU A 247 10.35 -6.67 -11.68
CA LEU A 247 10.97 -7.41 -12.78
C LEU A 247 9.93 -8.28 -13.51
N LYS A 248 10.19 -8.56 -14.79
CA LYS A 248 9.45 -9.54 -15.60
C LYS A 248 10.39 -10.69 -15.95
N SER A 249 10.03 -11.91 -15.61
CA SER A 249 10.83 -13.12 -15.88
C SER A 249 10.01 -14.37 -15.58
N SER A 250 10.48 -15.56 -15.94
CA SER A 250 9.84 -16.81 -15.52
C SER A 250 9.86 -16.99 -14.00
N ARG A 251 8.81 -17.60 -13.44
CA ARG A 251 8.67 -17.85 -11.99
C ARG A 251 9.92 -18.48 -11.39
N LYS A 252 10.48 -19.51 -12.03
CA LYS A 252 11.70 -20.20 -11.58
C LYS A 252 12.89 -19.24 -11.45
N LYS A 253 13.12 -18.38 -12.45
CA LYS A 253 14.20 -17.39 -12.44
C LYS A 253 13.98 -16.34 -11.34
N VAL A 254 12.73 -15.91 -11.11
CA VAL A 254 12.40 -14.98 -10.03
C VAL A 254 12.67 -15.62 -8.66
N LYS A 255 12.21 -16.85 -8.42
CA LYS A 255 12.46 -17.57 -7.16
C LYS A 255 13.96 -17.75 -6.91
N LYS A 256 14.73 -18.08 -7.93
CA LYS A 256 16.20 -18.17 -7.87
C LYS A 256 16.84 -16.82 -7.49
N LYS A 257 16.44 -15.72 -8.14
CA LYS A 257 16.98 -14.37 -7.85
C LYS A 257 16.86 -13.99 -6.38
N PHE A 258 15.75 -14.37 -5.72
CA PHE A 258 15.52 -14.03 -4.32
C PHE A 258 15.91 -15.14 -3.32
N GLY A 259 16.45 -16.26 -3.81
CA GLY A 259 16.90 -17.40 -3.00
C GLY A 259 15.75 -18.11 -2.28
N ILE A 260 14.65 -18.36 -3.00
CA ILE A 260 13.44 -19.01 -2.48
C ILE A 260 12.97 -20.18 -3.36
N GLU A 261 13.88 -20.84 -4.07
CA GLU A 261 13.61 -21.88 -5.09
C GLU A 261 12.63 -22.95 -4.60
N ASN A 262 12.84 -23.46 -3.39
CA ASN A 262 12.06 -24.55 -2.79
C ASN A 262 10.95 -24.05 -1.84
N ALA A 263 10.69 -22.74 -1.83
CA ALA A 263 9.65 -22.18 -0.97
C ALA A 263 8.27 -22.35 -1.61
N GLU A 264 7.29 -22.68 -0.77
CA GLU A 264 5.88 -22.57 -1.12
C GLU A 264 5.35 -21.14 -0.84
N PRO A 265 4.35 -20.68 -1.61
CA PRO A 265 3.75 -19.38 -1.38
C PRO A 265 3.11 -19.35 0.03
N THR A 266 3.27 -18.22 0.71
CA THR A 266 2.58 -17.94 1.97
C THR A 266 1.08 -17.75 1.73
N TYR A 267 0.72 -17.24 0.55
CA TYR A 267 -0.65 -17.12 0.09
C TYR A 267 -0.65 -17.17 -1.44
N ALA A 268 -1.55 -17.94 -2.02
CA ALA A 268 -1.80 -17.99 -3.45
C ALA A 268 -3.29 -17.77 -3.71
N ARG A 269 -3.60 -17.18 -4.86
CA ARG A 269 -4.97 -17.05 -5.33
C ARG A 269 -5.01 -17.05 -6.85
N LYS A 270 -6.13 -17.51 -7.37
CA LYS A 270 -6.49 -17.40 -8.79
C LYS A 270 -7.81 -16.65 -8.92
N PHE A 271 -7.96 -15.90 -9.99
CA PHE A 271 -9.20 -15.23 -10.34
C PHE A 271 -9.23 -14.99 -11.84
N GLU A 272 -10.42 -14.98 -12.41
CA GLU A 272 -10.64 -14.69 -13.82
C GLU A 272 -10.80 -13.18 -14.03
N ILE A 273 -10.27 -12.68 -15.14
CA ILE A 273 -10.55 -11.33 -15.60
C ILE A 273 -11.54 -11.47 -16.75
N ASP A 274 -12.74 -10.95 -16.50
CA ASP A 274 -13.82 -10.89 -17.48
C ASP A 274 -13.52 -9.76 -18.48
N THR A 275 -13.18 -10.17 -19.69
CA THR A 275 -12.91 -9.35 -20.88
C THR A 275 -13.51 -10.11 -22.08
N ASP A 276 -13.58 -9.48 -23.27
CA ASP A 276 -14.09 -10.15 -24.48
C ASP A 276 -13.44 -11.51 -24.74
N GLN A 277 -12.18 -11.67 -24.32
CA GLN A 277 -11.52 -12.95 -24.14
C GLN A 277 -11.14 -13.11 -22.66
N PRO A 278 -11.91 -13.88 -21.87
CA PRO A 278 -11.59 -14.08 -20.47
C PRO A 278 -10.26 -14.80 -20.29
N PHE A 279 -9.49 -14.40 -19.28
CA PHE A 279 -8.24 -15.06 -18.97
C PHE A 279 -8.01 -15.18 -17.46
N GLU A 280 -7.33 -16.25 -17.07
CA GLU A 280 -7.03 -16.54 -15.68
C GLU A 280 -5.77 -15.80 -15.22
N VAL A 281 -5.85 -15.17 -14.05
CA VAL A 281 -4.71 -14.57 -13.38
C VAL A 281 -4.43 -15.28 -12.06
N LYS A 282 -3.22 -15.82 -11.96
CA LYS A 282 -2.67 -16.39 -10.72
C LYS A 282 -1.76 -15.36 -10.04
N VAL A 283 -1.84 -15.30 -8.72
CA VAL A 283 -1.02 -14.40 -7.88
C VAL A 283 -0.51 -15.15 -6.67
N GLU A 284 0.79 -15.12 -6.48
CA GLU A 284 1.48 -15.74 -5.34
C GLU A 284 2.18 -14.67 -4.49
N TYR A 285 2.19 -14.88 -3.18
CA TYR A 285 2.88 -14.05 -2.19
C TYR A 285 3.81 -14.91 -1.33
N TYR A 286 5.04 -14.44 -1.15
CA TYR A 286 6.06 -15.12 -0.35
C TYR A 286 6.60 -14.16 0.72
N ASP A 287 6.79 -14.67 1.94
CA ASP A 287 7.62 -14.02 2.95
C ASP A 287 9.07 -14.49 2.81
N VAL A 288 9.89 -13.70 2.11
CA VAL A 288 11.28 -14.03 1.79
C VAL A 288 12.14 -14.15 3.04
N LYS A 289 11.85 -13.35 4.08
CA LYS A 289 12.61 -13.38 5.33
C LYS A 289 12.33 -14.67 6.09
N LYS A 290 11.05 -15.05 6.21
CA LYS A 290 10.64 -16.30 6.86
C LYS A 290 11.22 -17.52 6.13
N VAL A 291 11.22 -17.51 4.80
CA VAL A 291 11.83 -18.58 3.99
C VAL A 291 13.32 -18.71 4.27
N LYS A 292 14.06 -17.60 4.23
CA LYS A 292 15.51 -17.61 4.49
C LYS A 292 15.84 -18.06 5.91
N LEU A 293 15.06 -17.63 6.90
CA LEU A 293 15.22 -18.06 8.29
C LEU A 293 15.01 -19.57 8.44
N LYS A 294 13.95 -20.14 7.84
CA LYS A 294 13.70 -21.58 7.84
C LYS A 294 14.84 -22.36 7.19
N SER A 295 15.35 -21.88 6.06
CA SER A 295 16.49 -22.51 5.38
C SER A 295 17.74 -22.51 6.25
N ALA A 296 18.04 -21.39 6.94
CA ALA A 296 19.18 -21.30 7.85
C ALA A 296 19.03 -22.26 9.05
N ILE A 297 17.86 -22.29 9.70
CA ILE A 297 17.59 -23.21 10.82
C ILE A 297 17.75 -24.68 10.39
N SER A 298 17.26 -25.03 9.20
CA SER A 298 17.40 -26.40 8.68
C SER A 298 18.86 -26.79 8.43
N LYS A 299 19.69 -25.86 7.95
CA LYS A 299 21.14 -26.11 7.77
C LYS A 299 21.83 -26.32 9.11
N ILE A 300 21.53 -25.50 10.11
CA ILE A 300 22.10 -25.63 11.46
C ILE A 300 21.76 -26.99 12.06
N LYS A 301 20.50 -27.44 11.96
CA LYS A 301 20.08 -28.76 12.45
C LYS A 301 20.83 -29.91 11.76
N LYS A 302 20.98 -29.86 10.43
CA LYS A 302 21.74 -30.87 9.70
C LYS A 302 23.21 -30.94 10.12
N MET A 303 23.83 -29.79 10.39
CA MET A 303 25.21 -29.73 10.88
C MET A 303 25.35 -30.27 12.31
N SER A 304 24.40 -29.98 13.21
CA SER A 304 24.41 -30.55 14.55
C SER A 304 24.21 -32.06 14.54
N ASP A 305 23.33 -32.55 13.69
CA ASP A 305 23.04 -33.99 13.57
C ASP A 305 24.26 -34.74 13.02
N GLN A 306 24.96 -34.17 12.02
CA GLN A 306 26.20 -34.74 11.48
C GLN A 306 27.33 -34.78 12.50
N ASN A 307 27.50 -33.74 13.32
CA ASN A 307 28.54 -33.72 14.35
C ASN A 307 28.30 -34.76 15.47
N ASN A 308 27.03 -35.02 15.82
CA ASN A 308 26.67 -36.05 16.81
C ASN A 308 26.87 -37.48 16.29
N LEU A 309 26.77 -37.70 14.97
CA LEU A 309 27.03 -39.00 14.32
C LEU A 309 28.53 -39.30 14.16
N THR A 310 29.40 -38.28 14.14
CA THR A 310 30.86 -38.45 14.03
C THR A 310 31.60 -38.48 15.38
N SER A 311 30.88 -38.25 16.48
CA SER A 311 31.43 -38.26 17.85
C SER A 311 30.98 -39.48 18.67
N SER A 312 30.25 -40.40 18.04
CA SER A 312 29.88 -41.74 18.51
C SER A 312 30.59 -42.79 17.68
#